data_AF-A0A7X5BUU9-F1
#
_entry.id   AF-A0A7X5BUU9-F1
#
_cell.length_a   1.000
_cell.length_b   1.000
_cell.length_c   1.000
_cell.angle_alpha   90.00
_cell.angle_beta   90.00
_cell.angle_gamma   90.00
#
_symmetry.space_group_name_H-M   'P 1'
#
loop_
_entity.id
_entity.type
_entity.pdbx_description
1 polymer ?
#
loop_
_entity_poly.entity_id
_entity_poly.type
_entity_poly.pdbx_seq_one_letter_code
_entity_poly.pdbx_strand_id
1 'polypeptide(L)' 'MHGMADVKVEQTRTGALLRLTAKNPGQVEEVQRMAEGMQRCMSGSGTPQQGHPSPSESR' A
#
# COMPACT_ATOMS: atom_id res chain seq x y z
N MET A 1 -0.20 -16.97 -8.51
CA MET A 1 0.31 -15.58 -8.48
C MET A 1 1.80 -15.62 -8.15
N HIS A 2 2.69 -15.36 -9.11
CA HIS A 2 4.08 -15.03 -8.78
C HIS A 2 4.10 -13.58 -8.31
N GLY A 3 4.17 -13.35 -6.99
CA GLY A 3 4.16 -11.99 -6.43
C GLY A 3 5.34 -11.15 -6.96
N MET A 4 5.06 -9.88 -7.27
CA MET A 4 5.94 -8.94 -7.99
C MET A 4 7.14 -8.45 -7.17
N ALA A 5 7.06 -8.57 -5.84
CA ALA A 5 8.11 -8.18 -4.90
C ALA A 5 8.20 -9.19 -3.76
N ASP A 6 9.40 -9.30 -3.18
CA ASP A 6 9.59 -9.81 -1.82
C ASP A 6 9.35 -8.68 -0.82
N VAL A 7 8.54 -8.96 0.21
CA VAL A 7 8.19 -7.99 1.24
C VAL A 7 8.69 -8.50 2.58
N LYS A 8 9.47 -7.66 3.27
CA LYS A 8 9.87 -7.88 4.66
C LYS A 8 9.33 -6.77 5.53
N VAL A 9 8.80 -7.14 6.69
CA VAL A 9 8.30 -6.20 7.69
C VAL A 9 9.11 -6.38 8.96
N GLU A 10 9.70 -5.30 9.43
CA GLU A 10 10.41 -5.25 10.70
C GLU A 10 9.68 -4.29 11.65
N GLN A 11 9.35 -4.77 12.84
CA GLN A 11 8.75 -3.93 13.86
C GLN A 11 9.86 -3.13 14.58
N THR A 12 9.63 -1.84 14.75
CA THR A 12 10.52 -0.91 15.44
C THR A 12 9.80 -0.32 16.65
N ARG A 13 10.52 0.37 17.53
CA ARG A 13 9.92 0.99 18.72
C ARG A 13 8.89 2.08 18.40
N THR A 14 8.96 2.67 17.20
CA THR A 14 8.14 3.82 16.79
C THR A 14 7.17 3.48 15.65
N GLY A 15 7.14 2.23 15.17
CA GLY A 15 6.32 1.82 14.03
C GLY A 15 6.86 0.59 13.33
N ALA A 16 6.68 0.48 12.01
CA ALA A 16 7.18 -0.63 11.21
C ALA A 16 8.03 -0.14 10.03
N LEU A 17 9.12 -0.86 9.73
CA LEU A 17 9.91 -0.70 8.53
C LEU A 17 9.47 -1.76 7.51
N LEU A 18 8.95 -1.32 6.36
CA LEU A 18 8.61 -2.19 5.24
C LEU A 18 9.71 -2.13 4.19
N ARG A 19 10.27 -3.28 3.83
CA ARG A 19 11.26 -3.41 2.76
C ARG A 19 10.66 -4.19 1.61
N LEU A 20 10.42 -3.50 0.49
CA LEU A 20 9.97 -4.09 -0.75
C LEU A 20 11.18 -4.28 -1.66
N THR A 21 11.37 -5.50 -2.18
CA THR A 21 12.49 -5.85 -3.07
C THR A 21 11.92 -6.42 -4.36
N ALA A 22 12.18 -5.75 -5.49
CA ALA A 22 11.81 -6.27 -6.79
C ALA A 22 12.57 -7.58 -7.07
N LYS A 23 11.88 -8.58 -7.62
CA LYS A 23 12.51 -9.86 -7.97
C LYS A 23 13.36 -9.78 -9.23
N ASN A 24 13.05 -8.81 -10.11
CA ASN A 24 13.77 -8.57 -11.35
C ASN A 24 13.86 -7.06 -11.61
N PRO A 25 14.87 -6.59 -12.37
CA PRO A 25 15.05 -5.17 -12.69
C PRO A 25 13.82 -4.52 -13.34
N GLY A 26 13.11 -5.24 -14.20
CA GLY A 26 11.90 -4.75 -14.88
C GLY A 26 10.70 -4.49 -13.96
N GLN A 27 10.78 -4.85 -12.68
CA GLN A 27 9.69 -4.66 -11.70
C GLN A 27 9.94 -3.49 -10.75
N VAL A 28 11.10 -2.82 -10.86
CA VAL A 28 11.50 -1.75 -9.92
C VAL A 28 10.51 -0.59 -9.91
N GLU A 29 10.08 -0.11 -11.08
CA GLU A 29 9.13 1.00 -11.17
C GLU A 29 7.76 0.67 -10.54
N GLU A 30 7.30 -0.57 -10.68
CA GLU A 30 6.03 -1.01 -10.09
C GLU A 30 6.14 -1.14 -8.57
N VAL A 31 7.25 -1.69 -8.07
CA VAL A 31 7.54 -1.75 -6.63
C VAL A 31 7.65 -0.37 -6.01
N GLN A 32 8.24 0.59 -6.73
CA GLN A 32 8.30 1.98 -6.29
C GLN A 32 6.90 2.60 -6.18
N ARG A 33 6.05 2.45 -7.19
CA ARG A 33 4.66 2.92 -7.16
C ARG A 33 3.88 2.31 -6.00
N MET A 34 4.09 1.02 -5.71
CA MET A 34 3.48 0.35 -4.55
C MET A 34 3.93 0.99 -3.23
N ALA A 35 5.23 1.23 -3.06
CA ALA A 35 5.77 1.88 -1.86
C ALA A 35 5.22 3.30 -1.68
N GLU A 36 5.09 4.08 -2.75
CA GLU A 36 4.49 5.42 -2.72
C GLU A 36 3.00 5.38 -2.34
N GLY A 37 2.24 4.45 -2.92
CA GLY A 37 0.82 4.24 -2.58
C GLY A 37 0.62 3.90 -1.10
N MET A 38 1.46 2.98 -0.57
CA MET A 38 1.43 2.62 0.85
C MET A 38 1.77 3.81 1.75
N GLN A 39 2.79 4.60 1.41
CA GLN A 39 3.15 5.80 2.17
C GLN A 39 2.01 6.82 2.22
N ARG A 40 1.29 7.02 1.11
CA ARG A 40 0.12 7.91 1.06
C ARG A 40 -1.02 7.42 1.96
N CYS A 41 -1.28 6.11 1.97
CA CYS A 41 -2.29 5.53 2.87
C CYS A 41 -1.90 5.66 4.35
N MET A 42 -0.63 5.47 4.70
CA MET A 42 -0.15 5.56 6.08
C MET A 42 -0.03 7.00 6.60
N SER A 43 0.22 7.97 5.72
CA SER A 43 0.37 9.39 6.11
C SER A 43 -0.95 10.09 6.42
N GLY A 44 -2.10 9.38 6.39
CA GLY A 44 -3.42 9.94 6.67
C GLY A 44 -3.93 10.96 5.64
N SER A 45 -3.14 11.28 4.61
CA SER A 45 -3.50 12.15 3.50
C SER A 45 -4.17 11.42 2.34
N GLY A 46 -4.42 10.11 2.48
CA GLY A 46 -5.42 9.46 1.68
C GLY A 46 -6.76 10.10 2.03
N THR A 47 -7.26 10.99 1.18
CA THR A 47 -8.69 11.30 1.15
C THR A 47 -9.41 9.96 1.36
N PRO A 48 -10.36 9.84 2.30
CA PRO A 48 -11.24 8.69 2.27
C PRO A 48 -11.84 8.71 0.88
N GLN A 49 -11.41 7.78 0.01
CA GLN A 49 -12.15 7.52 -1.21
C GLN A 49 -13.47 7.03 -0.67
N GLN A 50 -14.40 7.99 -0.65
CA GLN A 50 -15.75 7.88 -0.16
C GLN A 50 -16.24 6.49 -0.55
N GLY A 51 -16.40 5.62 0.45
CA GLY A 51 -17.37 4.55 0.29
C GLY A 51 -18.64 5.28 -0.07
N HIS A 52 -19.03 5.19 -1.34
CA HIS A 52 -20.31 5.65 -1.82
C HIS A 52 -21.35 5.05 -0.86
N PRO A 53 -22.07 5.84 -0.05
CA PRO A 53 -23.26 5.29 0.56
C PRO A 53 -24.22 5.13 -0.62
N SER A 54 -24.45 3.90 -1.08
CA SER A 54 -25.62 3.63 -1.91
C SER A 54 -26.83 4.15 -1.13
N PRO A 55 -27.54 5.18 -1.61
CA PRO A 55 -28.63 5.77 -0.85
C PRO A 55 -29.89 4.96 -1.13
N SER A 56 -30.02 3.75 -0.58
CA SER A 56 -31.26 2.95 -0.67
C SER A 56 -31.31 1.82 0.36
N GLU A 57 -31.20 2.10 1.65
CA GLU A 57 -31.90 1.30 2.66
C GLU A 57 -32.52 2.24 3.70
N SER A 58 -33.68 2.76 3.32
CA SER A 58 -34.64 3.32 4.25
C SER A 58 -36.02 3.21 3.60
N ARG A 59 -36.58 2.00 3.62
CA ARG A 59 -37.93 1.72 4.16
C ARG A 59 -38.35 0.28 3.90
#